data_AF-A0A933KKZ9-F1
#
_entry.id   AF-A0A933KKZ9-F1
#
_cell.length_a   1.000
_cell.length_b   1.000
_cell.length_c   1.000
_cell.angle_alpha   90.00
_cell.angle_beta   90.00
_cell.angle_gamma   90.00
#
_symmetry.space_group_name_H-M   'P 1'
#
loop_
_entity.id
_entity.type
_entity.pdbx_description
1 polymer ?
#
loop_
_entity_poly.entity_id
_entity_poly.type
_entity_poly.pdbx_seq_one_letter_code
_entity_poly.pdbx_strand_id
1 'polypeptide(L)'
;MPKNWQEIEFLDYKERQVRRRSQKTRELELTGASKGVDRTRLIGLSAGGTVFLLALAGGIYAYTHMGQLGLMSAAARSVLTVSSVSGEVESSSATTGWEGLKKGAKISSGTHIRTGKNGKVVLLPSLPKSRIVLFENSSLMFEKIQLAAKNPVGAALTFEMEKGEAAFDFQDGAPILKVVLPVVTLWARLCRFKTHISKDDNRVLVARYAVQAEDRAEPGKKTVVTENQELVSSLKEAVPKPRGAGGSSLRERWE
;
A
#
# COMPACT_ATOMS: atom_id res chain seq x y z
N MET A 1 85.50 -74.13 -17.16
CA MET A 1 84.67 -73.46 -16.12
C MET A 1 84.95 -71.97 -16.23
N PRO A 2 83.95 -71.10 -16.48
CA PRO A 2 82.90 -70.76 -15.51
C PRO A 2 81.49 -70.62 -16.12
N LYS A 3 80.45 -71.21 -15.51
CA LYS A 3 79.03 -71.02 -15.90
C LYS A 3 78.07 -70.74 -14.74
N ASN A 4 78.51 -70.79 -13.48
CA ASN A 4 77.59 -70.72 -12.33
C ASN A 4 77.20 -69.31 -11.87
N TRP A 5 77.95 -68.26 -12.20
CA TRP A 5 77.67 -66.93 -11.65
C TRP A 5 76.49 -66.23 -12.36
N GLN A 6 76.31 -66.48 -13.66
CA GLN A 6 75.21 -65.88 -14.44
C GLN A 6 73.84 -66.46 -14.08
N GLU A 7 73.75 -67.76 -13.76
CA GLU A 7 72.47 -68.38 -13.37
C GLU A 7 71.95 -67.88 -12.02
N ILE A 8 72.84 -67.52 -11.09
CA ILE A 8 72.47 -66.98 -9.77
C ILE A 8 71.91 -65.56 -9.91
N GLU A 9 72.51 -64.70 -10.76
CA GLU A 9 71.99 -63.35 -11.00
C GLU A 9 70.61 -63.35 -11.67
N PHE A 10 70.35 -64.30 -12.58
CA PHE A 10 69.06 -64.40 -13.25
C PHE A 10 67.93 -64.85 -12.31
N LEU A 11 68.22 -65.71 -11.33
CA LEU A 11 67.26 -66.14 -10.31
C LEU A 11 66.87 -64.99 -9.38
N ASP A 12 67.85 -64.24 -8.88
CA ASP A 12 67.60 -63.09 -8.00
C ASP A 12 66.86 -61.95 -8.74
N TYR A 13 67.18 -61.71 -10.01
CA TYR A 13 66.47 -60.72 -10.83
C TYR A 13 64.98 -61.07 -11.01
N LYS A 14 64.65 -62.35 -11.25
CA LYS A 14 63.26 -62.79 -11.39
C LYS A 14 62.49 -62.73 -10.07
N GLU A 15 63.09 -63.13 -8.95
CA GLU A 15 62.44 -63.01 -7.63
C GLU A 15 62.13 -61.56 -7.26
N ARG A 16 63.06 -60.64 -7.53
CA ARG A 16 62.82 -59.20 -7.28
C ARG A 16 61.69 -58.64 -8.14
N GLN A 17 61.55 -59.09 -9.40
CA GLN A 17 60.42 -58.70 -10.23
C GLN A 17 59.08 -59.23 -9.69
N VAL A 18 59.03 -60.48 -9.23
CA VAL A 18 57.79 -61.07 -8.69
C VAL A 18 57.36 -60.36 -7.41
N ARG A 19 58.29 -60.05 -6.50
CA ARG A 19 57.99 -59.29 -5.27
C ARG A 19 57.51 -57.87 -5.56
N ARG A 20 58.08 -57.18 -6.55
CA ARG A 20 57.60 -55.85 -6.96
C ARG A 20 56.21 -55.90 -7.56
N ARG A 21 55.89 -56.92 -8.37
CA ARG A 21 54.54 -57.07 -8.93
C ARG A 21 53.51 -57.39 -7.85
N SER A 22 53.83 -58.27 -6.90
CA SER A 22 52.91 -58.63 -5.81
C SER A 22 52.67 -57.47 -4.83
N GLN A 23 53.69 -56.66 -4.55
CA GLN A 23 53.51 -55.43 -3.76
C GLN A 23 52.67 -54.39 -4.50
N LYS A 24 52.90 -54.21 -5.81
CA LYS A 24 52.13 -53.27 -6.64
C LYS A 24 50.66 -53.68 -6.78
N THR A 25 50.35 -54.98 -6.86
CA THR A 25 48.96 -55.47 -6.85
C THR A 25 48.31 -55.29 -5.48
N ARG A 26 49.04 -55.50 -4.38
CA ARG A 26 48.52 -55.26 -3.02
C ARG A 26 48.23 -53.78 -2.76
N GLU A 27 49.10 -52.89 -3.23
CA GLU A 27 48.86 -51.44 -3.17
C GLU A 27 47.67 -51.03 -4.03
N LEU A 28 47.48 -51.64 -5.21
CA LEU A 28 46.31 -51.36 -6.06
C LEU A 28 45.00 -51.87 -5.44
N GLU A 29 45.00 -53.01 -4.74
CA GLU A 29 43.82 -53.48 -4.00
C GLU A 29 43.48 -52.57 -2.80
N LEU A 30 44.50 -52.11 -2.06
CA LEU A 30 44.33 -51.16 -0.94
C LEU A 30 43.90 -49.75 -1.41
N THR A 31 44.36 -49.32 -2.58
CA THR A 31 44.00 -48.01 -3.16
C THR A 31 42.68 -48.07 -3.94
N GLY A 32 42.29 -49.24 -4.46
CA GLY A 32 41.01 -49.48 -5.13
C GLY A 32 39.83 -49.55 -4.15
N ALA A 33 40.06 -49.98 -2.91
CA ALA A 33 39.03 -50.10 -1.88
C ALA A 33 38.62 -48.77 -1.22
N SER A 34 39.39 -47.68 -1.39
CA SER A 34 39.18 -46.42 -0.66
C SER A 34 38.54 -45.28 -1.46
N LYS A 35 38.09 -45.52 -2.71
CA LYS A 35 37.36 -44.54 -3.53
C LYS A 35 35.86 -44.81 -3.66
N GLY A 36 35.27 -45.54 -2.72
CA GLY A 36 33.83 -45.50 -2.50
C GLY A 36 33.50 -44.26 -1.69
N VAL A 37 33.38 -43.08 -2.32
CA VAL A 37 32.64 -41.99 -1.68
C VAL A 37 31.26 -42.56 -1.40
N ASP A 38 30.92 -42.75 -0.11
CA ASP A 38 29.68 -43.37 0.35
C ASP A 38 28.51 -42.88 -0.53
N ARG A 39 28.01 -43.75 -1.40
CA ARG A 39 26.92 -43.40 -2.34
C ARG A 39 25.74 -42.80 -1.60
N THR A 40 25.51 -43.23 -0.37
CA THR A 40 24.52 -42.69 0.59
C THR A 40 24.80 -41.23 1.00
N ARG A 41 26.05 -40.82 1.22
CA ARG A 41 26.40 -39.41 1.49
C ARG A 41 26.21 -38.53 0.26
N LEU A 42 26.58 -39.04 -0.93
CA LEU A 42 26.42 -38.28 -2.17
C LEU A 42 24.93 -38.13 -2.56
N ILE A 43 24.14 -39.19 -2.38
CA ILE A 43 22.68 -39.16 -2.57
C ILE A 43 22.02 -38.25 -1.53
N GLY A 44 22.43 -38.31 -0.26
CA GLY A 44 21.93 -37.43 0.80
C GLY A 44 22.22 -35.94 0.55
N LEU A 45 23.41 -35.61 0.06
CA LEU A 45 23.78 -34.25 -0.36
C LEU A 45 22.99 -33.79 -1.59
N SER A 46 22.74 -34.68 -2.57
CA SER A 46 21.93 -34.36 -3.75
C SER A 46 20.45 -34.15 -3.42
N ALA A 47 19.89 -34.93 -2.48
CA ALA A 47 18.51 -34.83 -2.02
C ALA A 47 18.31 -33.58 -1.14
N GLY A 48 19.25 -33.33 -0.21
CA GLY A 48 19.24 -32.11 0.60
C GLY A 48 19.42 -30.84 -0.26
N GLY A 49 20.31 -30.89 -1.25
CA GLY A 49 20.53 -29.79 -2.19
C GLY A 49 19.31 -29.51 -3.07
N THR A 50 18.63 -30.53 -3.58
CA THR A 50 17.41 -30.35 -4.39
C THR A 50 16.24 -29.85 -3.57
N VAL A 51 16.03 -30.33 -2.33
CA VAL A 51 14.99 -29.80 -1.44
C VAL A 51 15.26 -28.35 -1.06
N PHE A 52 16.52 -27.99 -0.78
CA PHE A 52 16.90 -26.61 -0.51
C PHE A 52 16.67 -25.71 -1.72
N LEU A 53 17.05 -26.15 -2.93
CA LEU A 53 16.82 -25.39 -4.16
C LEU A 53 15.34 -25.23 -4.49
N LEU A 54 14.51 -26.26 -4.24
CA LEU A 54 13.06 -26.17 -4.42
C LEU A 54 12.40 -25.23 -3.38
N ALA A 55 12.85 -25.27 -2.13
CA ALA A 55 12.39 -24.34 -1.10
C ALA A 55 12.80 -22.89 -1.40
N LEU A 56 14.01 -22.69 -1.93
CA LEU A 56 14.54 -21.38 -2.28
C LEU A 56 13.87 -20.84 -3.56
N ALA A 57 13.65 -21.69 -4.58
CA ALA A 57 12.87 -21.35 -5.76
C ALA A 57 11.40 -21.05 -5.42
N GLY A 58 10.80 -21.85 -4.53
CA GLY A 58 9.45 -21.60 -4.00
C GLY A 58 9.37 -20.30 -3.18
N GLY A 59 10.39 -20.01 -2.37
CA GLY A 59 10.51 -18.77 -1.60
C GLY A 59 10.68 -17.54 -2.49
N ILE A 60 11.53 -17.61 -3.52
CA ILE A 60 11.68 -16.54 -4.53
C ILE A 60 10.38 -16.36 -5.29
N TYR A 61 9.75 -17.45 -5.76
CA TYR A 61 8.47 -17.40 -6.47
C TYR A 61 7.35 -16.80 -5.60
N ALA A 62 7.25 -17.18 -4.33
CA ALA A 62 6.30 -16.58 -3.39
C ALA A 62 6.62 -15.11 -3.11
N TYR A 63 7.90 -14.74 -2.99
CA TYR A 63 8.30 -13.35 -2.79
C TYR A 63 8.02 -12.47 -4.03
N THR A 64 8.31 -12.95 -5.23
CA THR A 64 8.07 -12.21 -6.48
C THR A 64 6.59 -12.19 -6.85
N HIS A 65 5.83 -13.27 -6.67
CA HIS A 65 4.41 -13.30 -7.04
C HIS A 65 3.45 -12.87 -5.91
N MET A 66 3.71 -13.16 -4.64
CA MET A 66 2.83 -12.74 -3.54
C MET A 66 3.36 -11.52 -2.80
N GLY A 67 4.66 -11.45 -2.54
CA GLY A 67 5.29 -10.33 -1.84
C GLY A 67 5.23 -9.02 -2.64
N GLN A 68 5.51 -9.08 -3.95
CA GLN A 68 5.48 -7.90 -4.81
C GLN A 68 4.05 -7.39 -5.07
N LEU A 69 3.05 -8.27 -5.16
CA LEU A 69 1.63 -7.90 -5.24
C LEU A 69 1.11 -7.27 -3.93
N GLY A 70 1.58 -7.76 -2.77
CA GLY A 70 1.27 -7.17 -1.46
C GLY A 70 1.95 -5.81 -1.22
N LEU A 71 3.23 -5.68 -1.60
CA LEU A 71 4.01 -4.44 -1.43
C LEU A 71 3.63 -3.37 -2.47
N MET A 72 3.36 -3.74 -3.72
CA MET A 72 2.85 -2.81 -4.74
C MET A 72 1.39 -2.41 -4.48
N SER A 73 0.57 -3.22 -3.80
CA SER A 73 -0.78 -2.80 -3.41
C SER A 73 -0.79 -1.86 -2.20
N ALA A 74 0.15 -2.01 -1.26
CA ALA A 74 0.26 -1.16 -0.08
C ALA A 74 0.93 0.19 -0.34
N ALA A 75 2.02 0.23 -1.12
CA ALA A 75 2.81 1.44 -1.32
C ALA A 75 2.46 2.26 -2.57
N ALA A 76 1.86 1.65 -3.61
CA ALA A 76 1.64 2.33 -4.90
C ALA A 76 0.23 2.90 -5.11
N ARG A 77 -0.73 2.69 -4.20
CA ARG A 77 -2.17 2.88 -4.50
C ARG A 77 -2.90 3.96 -3.71
N SER A 78 -2.26 4.60 -2.73
CA SER A 78 -2.85 5.65 -1.88
C SER A 78 -2.19 7.02 -2.06
N VAL A 79 -1.62 7.28 -3.23
CA VAL A 79 -0.94 8.54 -3.52
C VAL A 79 -1.81 9.38 -4.45
N LEU A 80 -2.13 10.59 -4.01
CA LEU A 80 -2.64 11.64 -4.90
C LEU A 80 -1.43 12.36 -5.49
N THR A 81 -1.47 12.63 -6.79
CA THR A 81 -0.42 13.40 -7.45
C THR A 81 -0.93 14.80 -7.75
N VAL A 82 -0.14 15.81 -7.42
CA VAL A 82 -0.46 17.21 -7.72
C VAL A 82 -0.24 17.47 -9.20
N SER A 83 -1.30 17.67 -9.96
CA SER A 83 -1.23 17.94 -11.41
C SER A 83 -0.91 19.39 -11.71
N SER A 84 -1.53 20.31 -10.97
CA SER A 84 -1.33 21.74 -11.13
C SER A 84 -1.56 22.47 -9.81
N VAL A 85 -0.80 23.53 -9.59
CA VAL A 85 -0.91 24.44 -8.45
C VAL A 85 -0.88 25.86 -8.99
N SER A 86 -1.71 26.74 -8.46
CA SER A 86 -1.64 28.18 -8.66
C SER A 86 -1.94 28.92 -7.36
N GLY A 87 -1.37 30.12 -7.20
CA GLY A 87 -1.54 30.93 -6.00
C GLY A 87 -0.91 30.30 -4.75
N GLU A 88 -1.45 30.65 -3.59
CA GLU A 88 -0.98 30.15 -2.30
C GLU A 88 -1.59 28.77 -2.02
N VAL A 89 -0.76 27.72 -2.02
CA VAL A 89 -1.18 26.36 -1.65
C VAL A 89 -0.12 25.75 -0.77
N GLU A 90 -0.53 25.22 0.37
CA GLU A 90 0.36 24.63 1.35
C GLU A 90 -0.14 23.25 1.77
N SER A 91 0.79 22.39 2.15
CA SER A 91 0.50 21.08 2.70
C SER A 91 1.23 20.88 4.03
N SER A 92 0.62 20.12 4.92
CA SER A 92 1.19 19.68 6.19
C SER A 92 0.81 18.23 6.42
N SER A 93 1.60 17.53 7.21
CA SER A 93 1.33 16.18 7.69
C SER A 93 1.49 16.18 9.21
N ALA A 94 1.11 15.10 9.89
CA ALA A 94 1.25 15.00 11.35
C ALA A 94 2.68 15.28 11.87
N THR A 95 3.69 15.12 11.02
CA THR A 95 5.12 15.26 11.37
C THR A 95 5.80 16.47 10.74
N THR A 96 5.11 17.25 9.88
CA THR A 96 5.73 18.37 9.14
C THR A 96 5.00 19.68 9.37
N GLY A 97 5.74 20.78 9.29
CA GLY A 97 5.15 22.12 9.24
C GLY A 97 4.32 22.33 7.98
N TRP A 98 3.70 23.50 7.86
CA TRP A 98 3.08 23.93 6.62
C TRP A 98 4.15 24.30 5.61
N GLU A 99 4.11 23.66 4.45
CA GLU A 99 5.08 23.86 3.38
C GLU A 99 4.36 24.12 2.05
N GLY A 100 4.95 24.96 1.20
CA GLY A 100 4.39 25.27 -0.12
C GLY A 100 4.30 24.03 -1.01
N LEU A 101 3.11 23.76 -1.54
CA LEU A 101 2.86 22.59 -2.36
C LEU A 101 3.29 22.82 -3.81
N LYS A 102 4.03 21.87 -4.38
CA LYS A 102 4.57 21.96 -5.75
C LYS A 102 3.86 21.00 -6.70
N LYS A 103 3.82 21.36 -7.99
CA LYS A 103 3.39 20.45 -9.05
C LYS A 103 4.26 19.18 -9.06
N GLY A 104 3.62 18.03 -9.25
CA GLY A 104 4.27 16.71 -9.23
C GLY A 104 4.49 16.14 -7.84
N ALA A 105 4.19 16.88 -6.77
CA ALA A 105 4.27 16.35 -5.41
C ALA A 105 3.29 15.19 -5.22
N LYS A 106 3.72 14.23 -4.39
CA LYS A 106 2.93 13.06 -4.00
C LYS A 106 2.35 13.32 -2.61
N ILE A 107 1.03 13.20 -2.50
CA ILE A 107 0.27 13.38 -1.27
C ILE A 107 -0.10 12.00 -0.75
N SER A 108 0.33 11.68 0.48
CA SER A 108 -0.02 10.44 1.17
C SER A 108 -1.18 10.65 2.14
N SER A 109 -1.74 9.55 2.63
CA SER A 109 -2.64 9.53 3.80
C SER A 109 -2.13 10.42 4.93
N GLY A 110 -3.05 11.09 5.64
CA GLY A 110 -2.76 11.99 6.74
C GLY A 110 -2.24 13.36 6.32
N THR A 111 -2.21 13.68 5.02
CA THR A 111 -1.80 15.01 4.55
C THR A 111 -2.98 15.97 4.55
N HIS A 112 -2.76 17.14 5.13
CA HIS A 112 -3.66 18.28 5.12
C HIS A 112 -3.20 19.26 4.03
N ILE A 113 -4.11 19.69 3.17
CA ILE A 113 -3.88 20.68 2.12
C ILE A 113 -4.76 21.89 2.40
N ARG A 114 -4.18 23.08 2.36
CA ARG A 114 -4.90 24.35 2.44
C ARG A 114 -4.56 25.25 1.26
N THR A 115 -5.54 25.97 0.78
CA THR A 115 -5.39 27.00 -0.26
C THR A 115 -5.66 28.38 0.34
N GLY A 116 -4.76 29.32 0.07
CA GLY A 116 -4.84 30.73 0.45
C GLY A 116 -5.32 31.59 -0.71
N LYS A 117 -4.79 32.81 -0.82
CA LYS A 117 -5.21 33.79 -1.83
C LYS A 117 -4.88 33.32 -3.25
N ASN A 118 -5.84 33.42 -4.17
CA ASN A 118 -5.77 32.89 -5.53
C ASN A 118 -5.38 31.39 -5.60
N GLY A 119 -5.49 30.66 -4.49
CA GLY A 119 -5.04 29.29 -4.34
C GLY A 119 -5.94 28.33 -5.12
N LYS A 120 -5.34 27.46 -5.93
CA LYS A 120 -6.04 26.36 -6.59
C LYS A 120 -5.10 25.20 -6.78
N VAL A 121 -5.58 23.99 -6.47
CA VAL A 121 -4.82 22.76 -6.70
C VAL A 121 -5.69 21.69 -7.34
N VAL A 122 -5.09 20.96 -8.27
CA VAL A 122 -5.71 19.79 -8.92
C VAL A 122 -4.96 18.54 -8.48
N LEU A 123 -5.66 17.65 -7.80
CA LEU A 123 -5.15 16.38 -7.31
C LEU A 123 -5.66 15.24 -8.21
N LEU A 124 -4.75 14.40 -8.65
CA LEU A 124 -5.05 13.20 -9.43
C LEU A 124 -4.85 11.97 -8.54
N PRO A 125 -5.92 11.29 -8.12
CA PRO A 125 -5.76 9.96 -7.53
C PRO A 125 -5.13 9.00 -8.56
N SER A 126 -4.57 7.89 -8.07
CA SER A 126 -4.05 6.80 -8.92
C SER A 126 -5.17 6.02 -9.66
N LEU A 127 -6.31 6.67 -9.91
CA LEU A 127 -7.49 6.14 -10.58
C LEU A 127 -7.63 6.84 -11.94
N PRO A 128 -7.88 6.10 -13.02
CA PRO A 128 -7.96 6.69 -14.35
C PRO A 128 -9.10 7.72 -14.42
N LYS A 129 -8.81 8.86 -15.06
CA LYS A 129 -9.77 9.94 -15.37
C LYS A 129 -10.51 10.52 -14.15
N SER A 130 -10.02 10.28 -12.93
CA SER A 130 -10.55 10.89 -11.72
C SER A 130 -9.71 12.11 -11.33
N ARG A 131 -10.35 13.14 -10.79
CA ARG A 131 -9.67 14.36 -10.33
C ARG A 131 -10.42 15.02 -9.19
N ILE A 132 -9.68 15.73 -8.37
CA ILE A 132 -10.20 16.57 -7.29
C ILE A 132 -9.62 17.96 -7.51
N VAL A 133 -10.46 18.98 -7.45
CA VAL A 133 -10.05 20.38 -7.57
C VAL A 133 -10.40 21.08 -6.27
N LEU A 134 -9.40 21.64 -5.60
CA LEU A 134 -9.57 22.48 -4.43
C LEU A 134 -9.40 23.94 -4.85
N PHE A 135 -10.37 24.78 -4.52
CA PHE A 135 -10.41 26.20 -4.90
C PHE A 135 -9.85 27.09 -3.79
N GLU A 136 -9.95 28.41 -3.96
CA GLU A 136 -9.40 29.40 -3.02
C GLU A 136 -9.97 29.24 -1.60
N ASN A 137 -9.19 29.56 -0.57
CA ASN A 137 -9.63 29.59 0.84
C ASN A 137 -10.22 28.27 1.37
N SER A 138 -9.71 27.14 0.89
CA SER A 138 -10.26 25.81 1.13
C SER A 138 -9.30 24.93 1.94
N SER A 139 -9.87 23.95 2.65
CA SER A 139 -9.14 23.03 3.54
C SER A 139 -9.59 21.59 3.27
N LEU A 140 -8.64 20.70 2.97
CA LEU A 140 -8.89 19.30 2.63
C LEU A 140 -7.85 18.40 3.31
N MET A 141 -8.29 17.45 4.13
CA MET A 141 -7.46 16.38 4.67
C MET A 141 -7.74 15.07 3.93
N PHE A 142 -6.67 14.39 3.52
CA PHE A 142 -6.76 13.08 2.89
C PHE A 142 -6.45 11.99 3.92
N GLU A 143 -7.44 11.24 4.37
CA GLU A 143 -7.27 10.35 5.53
C GLU A 143 -6.80 8.94 5.17
N LYS A 144 -7.50 8.23 4.26
CA LYS A 144 -7.26 6.79 4.05
C LYS A 144 -7.89 6.26 2.77
N ILE A 145 -7.28 5.21 2.22
CA ILE A 145 -7.95 4.23 1.37
C ILE A 145 -8.07 2.91 2.14
N GLN A 146 -9.27 2.50 2.52
CA GLN A 146 -9.49 1.20 3.17
C GLN A 146 -9.73 0.10 2.14
N LEU A 147 -8.67 -0.47 1.55
CA LEU A 147 -8.84 -1.65 0.69
C LEU A 147 -9.02 -2.89 1.57
N ALA A 148 -10.26 -3.36 1.72
CA ALA A 148 -10.52 -4.63 2.38
C ALA A 148 -9.93 -5.77 1.52
N ALA A 149 -8.90 -6.45 2.02
CA ALA A 149 -8.13 -7.49 1.33
C ALA A 149 -8.95 -8.70 0.82
N LYS A 150 -10.25 -8.79 1.17
CA LYS A 150 -11.14 -9.89 0.77
C LYS A 150 -12.47 -9.45 0.14
N ASN A 151 -12.73 -8.15 -0.02
CA ASN A 151 -13.99 -7.68 -0.61
C ASN A 151 -13.82 -6.32 -1.32
N PRO A 152 -13.90 -6.25 -2.67
CA PRO A 152 -13.70 -5.00 -3.43
C PRO A 152 -14.79 -3.94 -3.17
N VAL A 153 -15.89 -4.32 -2.50
CA VAL A 153 -17.00 -3.42 -2.14
C VAL A 153 -16.65 -2.48 -0.98
N GLY A 154 -15.62 -2.78 -0.17
CA GLY A 154 -15.25 -2.00 1.02
C GLY A 154 -14.21 -0.91 0.81
N ALA A 155 -13.67 -0.77 -0.41
CA ALA A 155 -12.68 0.24 -0.73
C ALA A 155 -13.30 1.64 -0.71
N ALA A 156 -12.95 2.44 0.29
CA ALA A 156 -13.37 3.84 0.37
C ALA A 156 -12.17 4.79 0.33
N LEU A 157 -12.23 5.79 -0.57
CA LEU A 157 -11.38 6.98 -0.58
C LEU A 157 -11.99 8.03 0.35
N THR A 158 -11.34 8.31 1.49
CA THR A 158 -11.86 9.27 2.46
C THR A 158 -11.15 10.62 2.39
N PHE A 159 -11.97 11.65 2.25
CA PHE A 159 -11.56 13.04 2.34
C PHE A 159 -12.36 13.74 3.45
N GLU A 160 -11.72 14.61 4.20
CA GLU A 160 -12.39 15.50 5.15
C GLU A 160 -12.18 16.94 4.72
N MET A 161 -13.26 17.72 4.69
CA MET A 161 -13.21 19.14 4.36
C MET A 161 -13.77 19.95 5.51
N GLU A 162 -13.05 21.01 5.87
CA GLU A 162 -13.43 21.89 6.97
C GLU A 162 -14.04 23.21 6.48
N LYS A 163 -13.57 23.72 5.34
CA LYS A 163 -13.99 25.01 4.78
C LYS A 163 -13.69 25.13 3.29
N GLY A 164 -14.37 26.08 2.65
CA GLY A 164 -14.13 26.47 1.27
C GLY A 164 -14.82 25.54 0.27
N GLU A 165 -14.22 25.38 -0.89
CA GLU A 165 -14.86 24.79 -2.06
C GLU A 165 -13.98 23.72 -2.71
N ALA A 166 -14.59 22.58 -3.06
CA ALA A 166 -13.94 21.54 -3.84
C ALA A 166 -14.88 20.93 -4.88
N ALA A 167 -14.31 20.47 -5.98
CA ALA A 167 -15.01 19.69 -6.99
C ALA A 167 -14.40 18.29 -7.09
N PHE A 168 -15.26 17.28 -7.11
CA PHE A 168 -14.91 15.88 -7.23
C PHE A 168 -15.47 15.35 -8.54
N ASP A 169 -14.61 14.73 -9.35
CA ASP A 169 -14.97 14.16 -10.66
C ASP A 169 -14.37 12.75 -10.71
N PHE A 170 -15.19 11.74 -10.40
CA PHE A 170 -14.81 10.34 -10.31
C PHE A 170 -15.56 9.52 -11.37
N GLN A 171 -14.80 8.75 -12.15
CA GLN A 171 -15.30 7.94 -13.25
C GLN A 171 -15.50 6.47 -12.83
N ASP A 172 -15.99 5.66 -13.76
CA ASP A 172 -16.32 4.26 -13.51
C ASP A 172 -15.11 3.43 -13.08
N GLY A 173 -15.34 2.48 -12.17
CA GLY A 173 -14.29 1.65 -11.57
C GLY A 173 -13.55 2.29 -10.39
N ALA A 174 -13.89 3.53 -10.00
CA ALA A 174 -13.40 4.14 -8.77
C ALA A 174 -13.97 3.42 -7.50
N PRO A 175 -13.19 3.36 -6.41
CA PRO A 175 -13.69 2.98 -5.08
C PRO A 175 -14.79 3.95 -4.64
N ILE A 176 -15.52 3.59 -3.59
CA ILE A 176 -16.52 4.47 -2.99
C ILE A 176 -15.80 5.73 -2.50
N LEU A 177 -16.28 6.90 -2.87
CA LEU A 177 -15.80 8.16 -2.34
C LEU A 177 -16.58 8.49 -1.08
N LYS A 178 -15.87 8.73 0.02
CA LYS A 178 -16.41 9.29 1.25
C LYS A 178 -15.87 10.71 1.43
N VAL A 179 -16.75 11.70 1.44
CA VAL A 179 -16.37 13.08 1.76
C VAL A 179 -17.06 13.49 3.05
N VAL A 180 -16.28 13.70 4.09
CA VAL A 180 -16.75 14.16 5.39
C VAL A 180 -16.77 15.70 5.37
N LEU A 181 -17.96 16.27 5.46
CA LEU A 181 -18.18 17.70 5.67
C LEU A 181 -18.54 17.93 7.15
N PRO A 182 -18.59 19.19 7.63
CA PRO A 182 -18.90 19.50 9.02
C PRO A 182 -20.23 18.94 9.51
N VAL A 183 -21.29 19.00 8.68
CA VAL A 183 -22.66 18.58 9.08
C VAL A 183 -23.16 17.33 8.36
N VAL A 184 -22.58 16.99 7.21
CA VAL A 184 -23.02 15.84 6.40
C VAL A 184 -21.82 15.00 5.98
N THR A 185 -22.02 13.70 5.88
CA THR A 185 -21.08 12.78 5.22
C THR A 185 -21.65 12.38 3.88
N LEU A 186 -20.86 12.58 2.82
CA LEU A 186 -21.23 12.22 1.47
C LEU A 186 -20.60 10.89 1.09
N TRP A 187 -21.40 10.03 0.48
CA TRP A 187 -21.00 8.76 -0.10
C TRP A 187 -21.39 8.77 -1.57
N ALA A 188 -20.41 8.53 -2.45
CA ALA A 188 -20.66 8.55 -3.87
C ALA A 188 -19.83 7.50 -4.61
N ARG A 189 -20.35 7.03 -5.73
CA ARG A 189 -19.65 6.16 -6.68
C ARG A 189 -20.00 6.66 -8.06
N LEU A 190 -19.01 6.81 -8.94
CA LEU A 190 -19.21 7.36 -10.29
C LEU A 190 -19.99 8.68 -10.21
N CYS A 191 -19.33 9.78 -9.92
CA CYS A 191 -20.03 11.03 -9.60
C CYS A 191 -19.24 12.25 -10.03
N ARG A 192 -19.98 13.32 -10.31
CA ARG A 192 -19.43 14.66 -10.43
C ARG A 192 -20.22 15.59 -9.55
N PHE A 193 -19.59 16.14 -8.54
CA PHE A 193 -20.25 17.07 -7.63
C PHE A 193 -19.27 18.12 -7.11
N LYS A 194 -19.84 19.18 -6.57
CA LYS A 194 -19.13 20.31 -6.00
C LYS A 194 -19.63 20.54 -4.58
N THR A 195 -18.72 20.77 -3.65
CA THR A 195 -19.03 21.12 -2.27
C THR A 195 -18.62 22.56 -2.02
N HIS A 196 -19.41 23.27 -1.23
CA HIS A 196 -19.10 24.61 -0.73
C HIS A 196 -19.43 24.67 0.75
N ILE A 197 -18.45 25.04 1.57
CA ILE A 197 -18.55 25.13 3.01
C ILE A 197 -18.29 26.59 3.39
N SER A 198 -19.34 27.26 3.86
CA SER A 198 -19.27 28.61 4.38
C SER A 198 -19.34 28.57 5.92
N LYS A 199 -19.41 29.74 6.56
CA LYS A 199 -19.63 29.82 8.01
C LYS A 199 -21.05 29.44 8.42
N ASP A 200 -22.01 29.62 7.52
CA ASP A 200 -23.44 29.49 7.82
C ASP A 200 -24.04 28.19 7.29
N ASP A 201 -23.52 27.68 6.17
CA ASP A 201 -24.07 26.51 5.49
C ASP A 201 -23.02 25.60 4.84
N ASN A 202 -23.44 24.38 4.54
CA ASN A 202 -22.79 23.45 3.64
C ASN A 202 -23.70 23.23 2.44
N ARG A 203 -23.14 23.38 1.23
CA ARG A 203 -23.85 23.16 -0.03
C ARG A 203 -23.19 22.07 -0.83
N VAL A 204 -24.00 21.22 -1.44
CA VAL A 204 -23.55 20.13 -2.31
C VAL A 204 -24.36 20.17 -3.59
N LEU A 205 -23.71 20.51 -4.70
CA LEU A 205 -24.29 20.53 -6.03
C LEU A 205 -23.84 19.30 -6.80
N VAL A 206 -24.77 18.45 -7.21
CA VAL A 206 -24.47 17.24 -7.98
C VAL A 206 -24.66 17.53 -9.46
N ALA A 207 -23.57 17.50 -10.23
CA ALA A 207 -23.58 17.74 -11.66
C ALA A 207 -23.80 16.48 -12.49
N ARG A 208 -23.54 15.29 -11.94
CA ARG A 208 -23.78 14.01 -12.63
C ARG A 208 -23.95 12.86 -11.64
N TYR A 209 -24.88 11.95 -11.96
CA TYR A 209 -25.23 10.77 -11.17
C TYR A 209 -25.86 11.16 -9.82
N ALA A 210 -25.50 10.46 -8.74
CA ALA A 210 -26.09 10.67 -7.42
C ALA A 210 -25.03 10.64 -6.32
N VAL A 211 -25.30 11.39 -5.26
CA VAL A 211 -24.54 11.43 -4.01
C VAL A 211 -25.49 11.12 -2.87
N GLN A 212 -25.13 10.16 -2.03
CA GLN A 212 -25.88 9.89 -0.80
C GLN A 212 -25.28 10.74 0.32
N ALA A 213 -26.05 11.67 0.86
CA ALA A 213 -25.72 12.45 2.04
C ALA A 213 -26.30 11.81 3.29
N GLU A 214 -25.52 11.75 4.36
CA GLU A 214 -25.95 11.31 5.68
C GLU A 214 -25.71 12.44 6.68
N ASP A 215 -26.75 12.78 7.43
CA ASP A 215 -26.68 13.80 8.48
C ASP A 215 -25.79 13.32 9.63
N ARG A 216 -24.84 14.15 10.08
CA ARG A 216 -23.94 13.82 11.21
C ARG A 216 -24.63 14.01 12.56
N ALA A 217 -25.61 14.90 12.66
CA ALA A 217 -26.39 15.10 13.87
C ALA A 217 -27.44 13.98 14.06
N GLU A 218 -27.93 13.40 12.96
CA GLU A 218 -28.90 12.31 12.94
C GLU A 218 -28.37 11.09 12.15
N PRO A 219 -27.43 10.30 12.72
CA PRO A 219 -26.89 9.12 12.06
C PRO A 219 -28.00 8.16 11.59
N GLY A 220 -27.91 7.69 10.34
CA GLY A 220 -28.94 6.87 9.70
C GLY A 220 -29.96 7.64 8.86
N LYS A 221 -30.11 8.96 9.02
CA LYS A 221 -30.92 9.78 8.11
C LYS A 221 -30.15 10.05 6.82
N LYS A 222 -30.55 9.34 5.76
CA LYS A 222 -29.92 9.37 4.45
C LYS A 222 -30.79 10.11 3.45
N THR A 223 -30.19 11.04 2.72
CA THR A 223 -30.79 11.77 1.61
C THR A 223 -30.00 11.49 0.35
N VAL A 224 -30.67 11.16 -0.75
CA VAL A 224 -30.02 10.98 -2.05
C VAL A 224 -30.19 12.28 -2.84
N VAL A 225 -29.07 12.89 -3.22
CA VAL A 225 -29.00 14.09 -4.04
C VAL A 225 -28.64 13.64 -5.46
N THR A 226 -29.53 13.91 -6.42
CA THR A 226 -29.40 13.46 -7.81
C THR A 226 -28.93 14.60 -8.72
N GLU A 227 -28.73 14.29 -10.00
CA GLU A 227 -28.21 15.23 -10.99
C GLU A 227 -28.99 16.55 -11.06
N ASN A 228 -28.24 17.66 -11.08
CA ASN A 228 -28.72 19.04 -11.04
C ASN A 228 -29.47 19.43 -9.75
N GLN A 229 -29.42 18.61 -8.71
CA GLN A 229 -29.94 18.97 -7.39
C GLN A 229 -28.85 19.57 -6.50
N GLU A 230 -29.29 20.46 -5.63
CA GLU A 230 -28.48 21.06 -4.58
C GLU A 230 -29.03 20.65 -3.21
N LEU A 231 -28.14 20.18 -2.34
CA LEU A 231 -28.41 20.01 -0.92
C LEU A 231 -27.82 21.19 -0.17
N VAL A 232 -28.61 21.83 0.67
CA VAL A 232 -28.18 22.89 1.59
C VAL A 232 -28.43 22.42 3.01
N SER A 233 -27.40 22.49 3.86
CA SER A 233 -27.47 22.09 5.27
C SER A 233 -26.92 23.19 6.16
N SER A 234 -27.71 23.64 7.14
CA SER A 234 -27.35 24.72 8.05
C SER A 234 -26.33 24.27 9.10
N LEU A 235 -25.30 25.08 9.35
CA LEU A 235 -24.34 24.85 10.43
C LEU A 235 -24.88 25.24 11.81
N LYS A 236 -25.90 26.11 11.86
CA LYS A 236 -26.46 26.62 13.13
C LYS A 236 -27.24 25.57 13.92
N GLU A 237 -27.66 24.49 13.29
CA GLU A 237 -28.41 23.39 13.93
C GLU A 237 -27.51 22.24 14.41
N ALA A 238 -26.24 22.20 13.99
CA ALA A 238 -25.33 21.09 14.24
C ALA A 238 -24.56 21.19 15.58
N VAL A 239 -24.77 22.25 16.37
CA VAL A 239 -24.29 22.28 17.76
C VAL A 239 -25.21 21.36 18.57
N PRO A 240 -24.71 20.23 19.09
CA PRO A 240 -25.53 19.41 19.97
C PRO A 240 -25.96 20.29 21.15
N LYS A 241 -27.27 20.44 21.34
CA LYS A 241 -27.81 20.95 22.60
C LYS A 241 -27.13 20.15 23.71
N PRO A 242 -26.45 20.78 24.69
CA PRO A 242 -25.85 20.03 25.78
C PRO A 242 -26.96 19.20 26.43
N ARG A 243 -26.81 17.88 26.37
CA ARG A 243 -27.65 16.97 27.13
C ARG A 243 -27.36 17.21 28.61
N GLY A 244 -28.32 17.82 29.29
CA GLY A 244 -28.40 17.82 30.74
C GLY A 244 -27.54 18.87 31.43
N ALA A 245 -28.05 20.08 31.53
CA ALA A 245 -27.97 20.81 32.80
C ALA A 245 -29.41 21.03 33.26
N GLY A 246 -29.87 20.18 34.19
CA GLY A 246 -30.97 20.57 35.05
C GLY A 246 -30.53 21.83 35.79
N GLY A 247 -31.24 22.93 35.60
CA GLY A 247 -30.83 24.21 36.16
C GLY A 247 -31.68 25.37 35.66
N SER A 248 -32.81 25.55 36.34
CA SER A 248 -33.34 26.84 36.82
C SER A 248 -33.30 28.03 35.83
N SER A 249 -34.51 28.49 35.49
CA SER A 249 -34.77 29.76 34.83
C SER A 249 -34.09 30.95 35.55
N LEU A 250 -33.14 31.58 34.86
CA LEU A 250 -32.61 32.93 35.15
C LEU A 250 -33.65 34.03 34.83
N ARG A 251 -34.91 33.81 35.21
CA ARG A 251 -36.02 34.76 35.09
C ARG A 251 -36.66 35.13 36.45
N GLU A 252 -36.12 34.64 37.56
CA GLU A 252 -36.61 34.89 38.93
C GLU A 252 -35.61 35.67 39.83
N ARG A 253 -34.75 36.53 39.29
CA ARG A 253 -33.77 37.27 40.13
C ARG A 253 -33.65 38.77 39.89
N TRP A 254 -34.66 39.40 39.30
CA TRP A 254 -34.73 40.87 39.18
C TRP A 254 -36.17 41.41 39.32
N GLU A 255 -36.93 40.83 40.24
CA GLU A 255 -38.07 41.50 40.90
C GLU A 255 -37.78 41.61 42.40
#